data_AF-A0A2N8C7S2-F1
#
_entry.id   AF-A0A2N8C7S2-F1
#
_cell.length_a   1.000
_cell.length_b   1.000
_cell.length_c   1.000
_cell.angle_alpha   90.00
_cell.angle_beta   90.00
_cell.angle_gamma   90.00
#
_symmetry.space_group_name_H-M   'P 1'
#
loop_
_entity.id
_entity.type
_entity.pdbx_description
1 polymer ?
#
loop_
_entity_poly.entity_id
_entity_poly.type
_entity_poly.pdbx_seq_one_letter_code
_entity_poly.pdbx_strand_id
1 'polypeptide(L)'
;MDIIETIKEQIANNTILLYMKGSPNAPQCGFSAKAAQAVMGCGEKFAYVDILQNPEIRANLPKYANWPTFPQLWVAGELVGGSDIMTEMAADGSLQALIKDAAAKAAAGKTEA
;
A
#
# COMPACT_ATOMS: atom_id res chain seq x y z
N MET A 1 7.72 17.97 12.47
CA MET A 1 7.64 16.49 12.44
C MET A 1 8.31 16.07 11.16
N ASP A 2 9.26 15.15 11.21
CA ASP A 2 9.96 14.71 10.00
C ASP A 2 8.98 13.90 9.13
N ILE A 3 8.85 14.23 7.84
CA ILE A 3 7.95 13.52 6.94
C ILE A 3 8.28 12.03 6.86
N ILE A 4 9.55 11.67 7.05
CA ILE A 4 10.00 10.28 7.12
C ILE A 4 9.41 9.56 8.34
N GLU A 5 9.28 10.24 9.48
CA GLU A 5 8.61 9.69 10.67
C GLU A 5 7.13 9.46 10.38
N THR A 6 6.45 10.42 9.75
CA THR A 6 5.04 10.25 9.35
C THR A 6 4.84 9.06 8.40
N ILE A 7 5.75 8.87 7.43
CA ILE A 7 5.71 7.71 6.52
C ILE A 7 5.89 6.41 7.32
N LYS A 8 6.86 6.36 8.24
CA LYS A 8 7.09 5.18 9.10
C LYS A 8 5.86 4.87 9.96
N GLU A 9 5.26 5.88 10.57
CA GLU A 9 4.05 5.75 11.37
C GLU A 9 2.86 5.27 10.52
N GLN A 10 2.68 5.80 9.30
CA GLN A 10 1.64 5.33 8.38
C GLN A 10 1.82 3.85 8.05
N ILE A 11 3.04 3.44 7.70
CA ILE A 11 3.37 2.05 7.37
C ILE A 11 3.21 1.12 8.58
N ALA A 12 3.60 1.58 9.78
CA ALA A 12 3.47 0.80 11.01
C ALA A 12 2.02 0.66 11.50
N ASN A 13 1.21 1.73 11.38
CA ASN A 13 -0.17 1.76 11.85
C ASN A 13 -1.14 1.05 10.89
N ASN A 14 -0.77 0.93 9.61
CA ASN A 14 -1.61 0.32 8.59
C ASN A 14 -0.99 -0.97 8.07
N THR A 15 -1.59 -2.09 8.42
CA THR A 15 -1.16 -3.42 7.95
C THR A 15 -1.15 -3.51 6.43
N ILE A 16 -2.10 -2.88 5.74
CA ILE A 16 -2.15 -2.85 4.28
C ILE A 16 -2.30 -1.39 3.87
N LEU A 17 -1.30 -0.86 3.18
CA LEU A 17 -1.21 0.56 2.82
C LEU A 17 -0.82 0.73 1.36
N LEU A 18 -1.65 1.43 0.59
CA LEU A 18 -1.41 1.73 -0.82
C LEU A 18 -1.13 3.22 -1.03
N TYR A 19 0.10 3.56 -1.40
CA TYR A 19 0.43 4.89 -1.89
C TYR A 19 0.08 5.00 -3.37
N MET A 20 -0.82 5.90 -3.72
CA MET A 20 -1.34 6.04 -5.08
C MET A 20 -1.60 7.50 -5.46
N LYS A 21 -1.87 7.72 -6.75
CA LYS A 21 -2.28 9.03 -7.28
C LYS A 21 -3.80 9.09 -7.37
N GLY A 22 -4.43 9.91 -6.53
CA GLY A 22 -5.88 9.91 -6.33
C GLY A 22 -6.32 8.95 -5.24
N SER A 23 -7.54 8.43 -5.36
CA SER A 23 -8.12 7.46 -4.41
C SER A 23 -8.49 6.15 -5.12
N PRO A 24 -8.74 5.05 -4.39
CA PRO A 24 -9.19 3.79 -5.00
C PRO A 24 -10.48 3.95 -5.83
N ASN A 25 -11.38 4.84 -5.40
CA ASN A 25 -12.65 5.10 -6.08
C ASN A 25 -12.53 6.14 -7.21
N ALA A 26 -11.51 7.01 -7.14
CA ALA A 26 -11.24 8.04 -8.14
C ALA A 26 -9.73 8.13 -8.42
N PRO A 27 -9.16 7.15 -9.14
CA PRO A 27 -7.74 7.14 -9.46
C PRO A 27 -7.41 8.20 -10.52
N GLN A 28 -6.31 8.93 -10.34
CA GLN A 28 -5.85 9.95 -11.29
C GLN A 28 -4.71 9.46 -12.21
N CYS A 29 -4.41 8.16 -12.18
CA CYS A 29 -3.37 7.55 -12.99
C CYS A 29 -3.74 6.09 -13.31
N GLY A 30 -3.51 5.64 -14.55
CA GLY A 30 -3.84 4.27 -14.96
C GLY A 30 -3.12 3.18 -14.16
N PHE A 31 -1.86 3.41 -13.76
CA PHE A 31 -1.13 2.48 -12.89
C PHE A 31 -1.74 2.42 -11.48
N SER A 32 -2.15 3.57 -10.94
CA SER A 32 -2.86 3.63 -9.66
C SER A 32 -4.22 2.93 -9.73
N ALA A 33 -4.94 3.05 -10.84
CA ALA A 33 -6.21 2.35 -11.06
C ALA A 33 -6.02 0.82 -11.07
N LYS A 34 -5.02 0.31 -11.80
CA LYS A 34 -4.70 -1.13 -11.85
C LYS A 34 -4.32 -1.68 -10.48
N ALA A 35 -3.42 -1.00 -9.78
CA ALA A 35 -3.01 -1.39 -8.43
C ALA A 35 -4.18 -1.40 -7.44
N ALA A 36 -5.01 -0.36 -7.45
CA ALA A 36 -6.19 -0.30 -6.58
C ALA A 36 -7.17 -1.45 -6.87
N GLN A 37 -7.41 -1.77 -8.15
CA GLN A 37 -8.26 -2.90 -8.53
C GLN A 37 -7.69 -4.24 -8.06
N ALA A 38 -6.38 -4.47 -8.20
CA ALA A 38 -5.71 -5.69 -7.75
C ALA A 38 -5.87 -5.89 -6.23
N VAL A 39 -5.63 -4.83 -5.44
CA VAL A 39 -5.75 -4.88 -3.98
C VAL A 39 -7.22 -5.02 -3.55
N MET A 40 -8.14 -4.28 -4.17
CA MET A 40 -9.58 -4.40 -3.91
C MET A 40 -10.12 -5.80 -4.22
N GLY A 41 -9.61 -6.44 -5.27
CA GLY A 41 -9.97 -7.81 -5.65
C GLY A 41 -9.61 -8.86 -4.59
N CYS A 42 -8.70 -8.54 -3.66
CA CYS A 42 -8.33 -9.46 -2.58
C CYS A 42 -9.44 -9.61 -1.52
N GLY A 43 -10.33 -8.61 -1.40
CA GLY A 43 -11.49 -8.64 -0.49
C GLY A 43 -11.22 -8.17 0.94
N GLU A 44 -10.02 -7.65 1.23
CA GLU A 44 -9.64 -7.15 2.55
C GLU A 44 -9.63 -5.62 2.62
N LYS A 45 -9.78 -5.08 3.83
CA LYS A 45 -9.69 -3.63 4.06
C LYS A 45 -8.23 -3.18 3.99
N PHE A 46 -7.98 -2.09 3.26
CA PHE A 46 -6.68 -1.45 3.17
C PHE A 46 -6.79 0.06 3.33
N ALA A 47 -5.72 0.68 3.81
CA ALA A 47 -5.57 2.12 3.83
C ALA A 47 -4.93 2.60 2.52
N TYR A 48 -5.20 3.84 2.13
CA TYR A 48 -4.56 4.46 0.98
C TYR A 48 -4.11 5.87 1.33
N VAL A 49 -3.08 6.34 0.61
CA VAL A 49 -2.57 7.70 0.71
C VAL A 49 -2.47 8.29 -0.68
N ASP A 50 -3.17 9.41 -0.89
CA ASP A 50 -3.06 10.19 -2.12
C ASP A 50 -1.79 11.05 -2.08
N ILE A 51 -0.79 10.66 -2.85
CA ILE A 51 0.49 11.37 -2.95
C ILE A 51 0.40 12.66 -3.77
N LEU A 52 -0.71 12.91 -4.47
CA LEU A 52 -0.94 14.19 -5.14
C LEU A 52 -1.36 15.28 -4.14
N GLN A 53 -2.08 14.91 -3.09
CA GLN A 53 -2.42 15.81 -1.99
C GLN A 53 -1.27 16.00 -1.00
N ASN A 54 -0.27 15.10 -1.02
CA ASN A 54 0.85 15.08 -0.09
C ASN A 54 2.20 15.18 -0.84
N PRO A 55 2.58 16.38 -1.31
CA PRO A 55 3.81 16.56 -2.11
C PRO A 55 5.09 16.18 -1.35
N GLU A 56 5.10 16.33 -0.03
CA GLU A 56 6.24 15.94 0.81
C GLU A 56 6.44 14.42 0.84
N ILE A 57 5.35 13.63 0.96
CA ILE A 57 5.39 12.16 0.87
C ILE A 57 5.89 11.76 -0.51
N ARG A 58 5.39 12.40 -1.57
CA ARG A 58 5.80 12.12 -2.95
C ARG A 58 7.31 12.31 -3.17
N ALA A 59 7.92 13.30 -2.53
CA ALA A 59 9.34 13.61 -2.68
C ALA A 59 10.26 12.69 -1.84
N ASN A 60 9.77 12.16 -0.73
CA ASN A 60 10.58 11.45 0.26
C ASN A 60 10.32 9.94 0.32
N LEU A 61 9.10 9.48 0.06
CA LEU A 61 8.77 8.05 0.06
C LEU A 61 9.65 7.24 -0.91
N PRO A 62 9.94 7.68 -2.15
CA PRO A 62 10.80 6.92 -3.05
C PRO A 62 12.21 6.67 -2.50
N LYS A 63 12.73 7.63 -1.73
CA LYS A 63 14.05 7.52 -1.10
C LYS A 63 14.01 6.55 0.09
N TYR A 64 12.93 6.61 0.89
CA TYR A 64 12.72 5.72 2.02
C TYR A 64 12.48 4.27 1.57
N ALA A 65 11.60 4.08 0.59
CA ALA A 65 11.23 2.78 0.04
C ALA A 65 12.33 2.14 -0.82
N ASN A 66 13.38 2.90 -1.15
CA ASN A 66 14.33 2.58 -2.21
C ASN A 66 13.63 2.18 -3.52
N TRP A 67 12.50 2.83 -3.82
CA TRP A 67 11.61 2.49 -4.93
C TRP A 67 11.18 3.75 -5.69
N PRO A 68 11.55 3.92 -6.97
CA PRO A 68 11.46 5.21 -7.66
C PRO A 68 10.04 5.58 -8.13
N THR A 69 9.09 4.63 -8.15
CA THR A 69 7.79 4.80 -8.84
C THR A 69 6.58 4.69 -7.92
N PHE A 70 5.43 5.14 -8.43
CA PHE A 70 4.12 4.99 -7.80
C PHE A 70 3.16 4.34 -8.80
N PRO A 71 2.19 3.53 -8.36
CA PRO A 71 1.79 3.25 -6.96
C PRO A 71 2.77 2.34 -6.20
N GLN A 72 2.72 2.35 -4.87
CA GLN A 72 3.50 1.45 -3.99
C GLN A 72 2.59 0.79 -2.96
N LEU A 73 2.61 -0.54 -2.90
CA LEU A 73 1.88 -1.32 -1.90
C LEU A 73 2.81 -1.75 -0.77
N TRP A 74 2.37 -1.50 0.45
CA TRP A 74 3.01 -1.93 1.68
C TRP A 74 2.08 -2.89 2.42
N VAL A 75 2.63 -4.02 2.85
CA VAL A 75 1.92 -5.05 3.62
C VAL A 75 2.77 -5.42 4.84
N ALA A 76 2.19 -5.32 6.02
CA ALA A 76 2.82 -5.61 7.32
C ALA A 76 4.17 -4.90 7.54
N GLY A 77 4.31 -3.68 7.00
CA GLY A 77 5.56 -2.92 7.11
C GLY A 77 6.57 -3.15 5.98
N GLU A 78 6.29 -4.07 5.07
CA GLU A 78 7.18 -4.44 3.96
C GLU A 78 6.65 -3.92 2.62
N LEU A 79 7.56 -3.47 1.75
CA LEU A 79 7.23 -3.05 0.40
C LEU A 79 7.00 -4.29 -0.48
N VAL A 80 5.78 -4.45 -0.99
CA VAL A 80 5.44 -5.50 -1.95
C VAL A 80 5.90 -5.12 -3.35
N GLY A 81 5.64 -3.87 -3.76
CA GLY A 81 6.08 -3.36 -5.06
C GLY A 81 5.09 -2.42 -5.73
N GLY A 82 5.27 -2.26 -7.05
CA GLY A 82 4.50 -1.38 -7.91
C GLY A 82 3.30 -2.04 -8.60
N SER A 83 2.66 -1.30 -9.52
CA SER A 83 1.45 -1.76 -10.24
C SER A 83 1.62 -3.09 -10.96
N ASP A 84 2.76 -3.29 -11.63
CA ASP A 84 2.97 -4.50 -12.44
C ASP A 84 3.12 -5.74 -11.55
N ILE A 85 3.95 -5.64 -10.49
CA ILE A 85 4.11 -6.69 -9.47
C ILE A 85 2.78 -7.03 -8.81
N MET A 86 2.01 -6.03 -8.40
CA MET A 86 0.68 -6.26 -7.82
C MET A 86 -0.26 -6.98 -8.80
N THR A 87 -0.21 -6.63 -10.09
CA THR A 87 -1.09 -7.25 -11.09
C THR A 87 -0.69 -8.70 -11.35
N GLU A 88 0.61 -8.98 -11.41
CA GLU A 88 1.17 -10.33 -11.56
C GLU A 88 0.81 -11.22 -10.36
N MET A 89 1.08 -10.74 -9.14
CA MET A 89 0.74 -11.43 -7.90
C MET A 89 -0.78 -11.60 -7.71
N ALA A 90 -1.58 -10.68 -8.25
CA ALA A 90 -3.04 -10.83 -8.24
C ALA A 90 -3.49 -11.93 -9.22
N ALA A 91 -2.83 -12.06 -10.37
CA ALA A 91 -3.15 -13.05 -11.38
C ALA A 91 -2.79 -14.49 -10.94
N ASP A 92 -1.71 -14.66 -10.18
CA ASP A 92 -1.31 -15.96 -9.62
C ASP A 92 -1.95 -16.29 -8.25
N GLY A 93 -2.62 -15.30 -7.63
CA GLY A 93 -3.30 -15.43 -6.34
C GLY A 93 -2.40 -15.25 -5.11
N SER A 94 -1.09 -15.06 -5.29
CA SER A 94 -0.13 -14.82 -4.20
C SER A 94 -0.40 -13.51 -3.48
N LEU A 95 -0.88 -12.47 -4.17
CA LEU A 95 -1.26 -11.19 -3.57
C LEU A 95 -2.40 -11.39 -2.57
N GLN A 96 -3.41 -12.16 -2.94
CA GLN A 96 -4.56 -12.42 -2.09
C GLN A 96 -4.15 -13.22 -0.85
N ALA A 97 -3.29 -14.22 -1.02
CA ALA A 97 -2.75 -14.99 0.11
C ALA A 97 -1.97 -14.09 1.08
N LEU A 98 -1.09 -13.23 0.55
CA LEU A 98 -0.29 -12.29 1.35
C LEU A 98 -1.17 -11.30 2.12
N ILE A 99 -2.14 -10.68 1.45
CA ILE A 99 -3.05 -9.71 2.07
C ILE A 99 -3.91 -10.36 3.15
N LYS A 100 -4.46 -11.54 2.89
CA LYS A 100 -5.30 -12.27 3.87
C LYS A 100 -4.49 -12.72 5.08
N ASP A 101 -3.29 -13.25 4.87
CA ASP A 101 -2.40 -13.65 5.96
C ASP A 101 -2.01 -12.45 6.83
N ALA A 102 -1.63 -11.33 6.21
CA ALA A 102 -1.31 -10.09 6.91
C ALA A 102 -2.52 -9.54 7.69
N ALA A 103 -3.71 -9.53 7.08
CA ALA A 103 -4.95 -9.10 7.73
C ALA A 103 -5.30 -9.99 8.93
N ALA A 104 -5.17 -11.31 8.79
CA ALA A 104 -5.41 -12.27 9.86
C ALA A 104 -4.43 -12.08 11.03
N LYS A 105 -3.13 -11.90 10.74
CA LYS A 105 -2.10 -11.63 11.76
C LYS A 105 -2.35 -10.31 12.49
N ALA A 106 -2.76 -9.27 11.78
CA ALA A 106 -3.09 -7.99 12.39
C ALA A 106 -4.34 -8.05 13.28
N ALA A 107 -5.30 -8.91 12.94
CA ALA A 107 -6.44 -9.17 13.82
C ALA A 107 -6.02 -9.96 15.08
N ALA A 108 -5.14 -10.95 14.94
CA ALA A 108 -4.63 -11.74 16.06
C ALA A 108 -3.78 -10.92 17.05
N GLY A 109 -2.88 -10.07 16.55
CA GLY A 109 -1.99 -9.26 17.40
C GLY A 109 -2.67 -8.13 18.18
N LYS A 110 -3.92 -7.78 17.84
CA LYS A 110 -4.72 -6.79 18.58
C LYS A 110 -5.50 -7.38 19.77
N THR A 111 -5.37 -8.69 20.02
CA THR A 111 -6.11 -9.38 21.11
C THR A 111 -5.32 -9.44 22.43
N GLU A 112 -4.07 -9.00 22.47
CA GLU A 112 -3.19 -9.08 23.67
C GLU A 112 -2.77 -7.71 24.25
N ALA A 113 -3.49 -6.62 23.95
CA ALA A 113 -3.26 -5.30 24.56
C ALA A 113 -4.46 -4.81 25.37
#